data_AF-A0A517SCP7-F1
#
_entry.id   AF-A0A517SCP7-F1
#
_cell.length_a   1.000
_cell.length_b   1.000
_cell.length_c   1.000
_cell.angle_alpha   90.00
_cell.angle_beta   90.00
_cell.angle_gamma   90.00
#
_symmetry.space_group_name_H-M   'P 1'
#
loop_
_entity.id
_entity.type
_entity.pdbx_description
1 polymer ?
#
loop_
_entity_poly.entity_id
_entity_poly.type
_entity_poly.pdbx_seq_one_letter_code
_entity_poly.pdbx_strand_id
1 'polypeptide(L)'
;MIASEGMRVAVGLRQSCLHQRHNRRADGGRKIAPNSLDDVEFPPDVSAKIKTYVYRLIDPRNGETFYIGKGQGNRVFAHIRDDLGSDESDTLTNKLKRIREIRNAGFEVIHVIHRHGMDDKTAFEVEAALLDAFPGLTNQAGGVGNNDVGAMHAGEIIRRYRAEPAEFIHRVILINVNRSAVESSLYEATRYAWKVGPKAHRAEVVLPTVQGLIVGAFIPEKWLAAVPENFPGRDEVPGRLGFIGREASREIREQYVGKRVPDAFRKPGSANPIKYTW
;
A
#
# COMPACT_ATOMS: atom_id res chain seq x y z
N MET A 1 72.27 -5.90 45.15
CA MET A 1 71.00 -5.34 44.63
C MET A 1 69.97 -6.45 44.74
N ILE A 2 69.33 -6.62 45.92
CA ILE A 2 68.02 -6.04 46.29
C ILE A 2 66.97 -6.48 45.25
N ALA A 3 65.88 -7.22 45.49
CA ALA A 3 65.10 -7.69 46.66
C ALA A 3 64.15 -8.80 46.11
N SER A 4 63.93 -9.95 46.76
CA SER A 4 62.81 -10.31 47.70
C SER A 4 61.41 -10.05 47.11
N GLU A 5 60.36 -10.88 47.16
CA GLU A 5 59.78 -11.88 48.06
C GLU A 5 58.92 -12.85 47.18
N GLY A 6 58.56 -14.09 47.51
CA GLY A 6 58.08 -14.62 48.78
C GLY A 6 56.59 -15.01 48.67
N MET A 7 56.34 -16.25 48.24
CA MET A 7 55.35 -17.20 48.77
C MET A 7 53.85 -16.82 48.87
N ARG A 8 52.98 -17.60 48.20
CA ARG A 8 51.94 -18.39 48.89
C ARG A 8 51.30 -19.46 48.00
N VAL A 9 51.27 -20.66 48.58
CA VAL A 9 50.60 -21.88 48.15
C VAL A 9 49.11 -21.77 48.46
N ALA A 10 48.25 -22.25 47.56
CA ALA A 10 46.95 -22.81 47.93
C ALA A 10 46.56 -23.94 46.96
N VAL A 11 46.57 -25.14 47.50
CA VAL A 11 46.08 -26.41 46.96
C VAL A 11 44.55 -26.39 46.97
N GLY A 12 43.88 -26.93 45.94
CA GLY A 12 42.41 -27.03 45.98
C GLY A 12 41.68 -27.58 44.76
N LEU A 13 41.96 -28.84 44.41
CA LEU A 13 41.00 -29.88 44.00
C LEU A 13 39.97 -29.63 42.87
N ARG A 14 40.12 -30.45 41.81
CA ARG A 14 39.08 -31.19 41.03
C ARG A 14 38.17 -30.30 40.15
N GLN A 15 37.97 -30.53 38.86
CA GLN A 15 37.86 -31.80 38.14
C GLN A 15 38.08 -31.57 36.62
N SER A 16 38.68 -32.57 36.00
CA SER A 16 38.89 -32.84 34.57
C SER A 16 38.08 -32.05 33.53
N CYS A 17 38.83 -31.34 32.69
CA CYS A 17 38.44 -30.86 31.38
C CYS A 17 38.32 -32.06 30.41
N LEU A 18 37.10 -32.41 30.01
CA LEU A 18 36.83 -33.40 28.96
C LEU A 18 36.66 -32.68 27.62
N HIS A 19 37.68 -32.86 26.78
CA HIS A 19 37.63 -33.05 25.33
C HIS A 19 36.43 -32.46 24.57
N GLN A 20 36.76 -31.46 23.76
CA GLN A 20 36.08 -31.14 22.50
C GLN A 20 35.79 -32.41 21.69
N ARG A 21 34.53 -32.61 21.29
CA ARG A 21 34.19 -33.08 19.93
C ARG A 21 32.92 -32.39 19.45
N HIS A 22 33.08 -31.77 18.28
CA HIS A 22 32.07 -31.16 17.44
C HIS A 22 30.74 -31.94 17.39
N ASN A 23 29.64 -31.25 17.67
CA ASN A 23 28.41 -31.46 16.92
C ASN A 23 27.59 -30.16 16.90
N ARG A 24 27.88 -29.30 15.91
CA ARG A 24 27.02 -28.16 15.57
C ARG A 24 25.73 -28.73 14.97
N ARG A 25 24.71 -28.94 15.81
CA ARG A 25 23.33 -28.91 15.32
C ARG A 25 23.00 -27.46 15.02
N ALA A 26 23.00 -27.15 13.73
CA ALA A 26 22.36 -25.96 13.21
C ALA A 26 20.86 -26.08 13.51
N ASP A 27 20.42 -25.50 14.61
CA ASP A 27 19.00 -25.24 14.81
C ASP A 27 18.65 -24.07 13.90
N GLY A 28 17.86 -24.38 12.87
CA GLY A 28 17.41 -23.46 11.86
C GLY A 28 16.49 -22.44 12.50
N GLY A 29 17.08 -21.35 13.00
CA GLY A 29 16.35 -20.12 13.26
C GLY A 29 15.68 -19.67 11.97
N ARG A 30 14.39 -19.99 11.83
CA ARG A 30 13.50 -19.31 10.89
C ARG A 30 13.64 -17.82 11.18
N LYS A 31 14.37 -17.11 10.32
CA LYS A 31 14.22 -15.67 10.19
C LYS A 31 12.79 -15.45 9.70
N ILE A 32 11.88 -15.25 10.64
CA ILE A 32 10.56 -14.70 10.34
C ILE A 32 10.84 -13.25 9.96
N ALA A 33 11.02 -12.99 8.66
CA ALA A 33 10.80 -11.65 8.16
C ALA A 33 9.34 -11.29 8.53
N PRO A 34 9.07 -10.11 9.11
CA PRO A 34 7.69 -9.71 9.32
C PRO A 34 7.05 -9.53 7.94
N ASN A 35 6.35 -10.56 7.49
CA ASN A 35 5.40 -10.48 6.38
C ASN A 35 4.29 -9.53 6.83
N SER A 36 3.98 -8.54 5.97
CA SER A 36 2.78 -7.68 5.96
C SER A 36 2.20 -7.27 7.32
N LEU A 37 2.24 -5.96 7.63
CA LEU A 37 1.59 -5.38 8.81
C LEU A 37 0.06 -5.61 8.85
N ASP A 38 -0.54 -6.03 7.74
CA ASP A 38 -1.94 -6.45 7.61
C ASP A 38 -2.33 -7.68 8.47
N ASP A 39 -1.38 -8.54 8.87
CA ASP A 39 -1.62 -9.73 9.72
C ASP A 39 -1.28 -9.50 11.21
N VAL A 40 -1.06 -8.25 11.60
CA VAL A 40 -0.76 -7.91 12.99
C VAL A 40 -2.06 -7.87 13.78
N GLU A 41 -2.17 -8.76 14.75
CA GLU A 41 -3.18 -8.68 15.81
C GLU A 41 -2.48 -8.61 17.16
N PHE A 42 -3.13 -8.02 18.15
CA PHE A 42 -2.71 -8.21 19.53
C PHE A 42 -2.98 -9.67 19.90
N PRO A 43 -1.95 -10.39 20.39
CA PRO A 43 -2.16 -11.68 21.03
C PRO A 43 -3.18 -11.57 22.17
N PRO A 44 -3.93 -12.64 22.50
CA PRO A 44 -5.00 -12.59 23.50
C PRO A 44 -4.58 -12.01 24.86
N ASP A 45 -3.36 -12.31 25.30
CA ASP A 45 -2.79 -11.79 26.56
C ASP A 45 -2.47 -10.29 26.49
N VAL A 46 -2.09 -9.77 25.32
CA VAL A 46 -1.88 -8.34 25.07
C VAL A 46 -3.23 -7.62 24.96
N SER A 47 -4.19 -8.20 24.24
CA SER A 47 -5.54 -7.66 24.08
C SER A 47 -6.27 -7.50 25.43
N ALA A 48 -6.06 -8.44 26.36
CA ALA A 48 -6.61 -8.35 27.71
C ALA A 48 -5.97 -7.23 28.56
N LYS A 49 -4.72 -6.85 28.29
CA LYS A 49 -3.95 -5.86 29.07
C LYS A 49 -3.99 -4.46 28.49
N ILE A 50 -4.18 -4.32 27.17
CA ILE A 50 -4.07 -3.05 26.47
C ILE A 50 -5.20 -2.07 26.83
N LYS A 51 -6.35 -2.57 27.32
CA LYS A 51 -7.55 -1.80 27.69
C LYS A 51 -7.94 -0.81 26.56
N THR A 52 -8.42 0.38 26.90
CA THR A 52 -8.66 1.44 25.91
C THR A 52 -7.35 2.14 25.56
N TYR A 53 -7.17 2.40 24.27
CA TYR A 53 -6.01 3.09 23.72
C TYR A 53 -6.40 4.11 22.66
N VAL A 54 -5.53 5.08 22.41
CA VAL A 54 -5.66 6.07 21.33
C VAL A 54 -4.52 5.89 20.34
N TYR A 55 -4.85 5.90 19.06
CA TYR A 55 -3.92 5.64 17.97
C TYR A 55 -4.08 6.62 16.80
N ARG A 56 -3.05 6.67 15.97
CA ARG A 56 -3.02 7.40 14.69
C ARG A 56 -2.72 6.46 13.54
N LEU A 57 -3.34 6.72 12.39
CA LEU A 57 -2.98 6.12 11.10
C LEU A 57 -2.16 7.12 10.29
N ILE A 58 -1.04 6.66 9.76
CA ILE A 58 -0.10 7.47 9.00
C ILE A 58 0.04 6.91 7.59
N ASP A 59 -0.02 7.80 6.61
CA ASP A 59 0.27 7.51 5.21
C ASP A 59 1.79 7.44 5.03
N PRO A 60 2.39 6.26 4.77
CA PRO A 60 3.83 6.13 4.64
C PRO A 60 4.39 6.88 3.42
N ARG A 61 3.53 7.27 2.46
CA ARG A 61 3.92 8.02 1.26
C ARG A 61 4.38 9.43 1.56
N ASN A 62 3.87 10.05 2.62
CA ASN A 62 4.17 11.45 2.92
C ASN A 62 4.33 11.73 4.43
N GLY A 63 4.14 10.74 5.30
CA GLY A 63 4.19 10.90 6.75
C GLY A 63 2.96 11.60 7.35
N GLU A 64 1.91 11.84 6.55
CA GLU A 64 0.69 12.51 6.96
C GLU A 64 -0.11 11.64 7.92
N THR A 65 -0.52 12.22 9.04
CA THR A 65 -1.59 11.62 9.85
C THR A 65 -2.91 11.90 9.18
N PHE A 66 -3.63 10.85 8.80
CA PHE A 66 -4.94 10.99 8.15
C PHE A 66 -6.11 10.48 9.01
N TYR A 67 -5.82 9.86 10.16
CA TYR A 67 -6.84 9.42 11.09
C TYR A 67 -6.32 9.36 12.52
N ILE A 68 -7.17 9.74 13.46
CA ILE A 68 -6.97 9.59 14.90
C ILE A 68 -8.22 8.93 15.45
N GLY A 69 -8.06 7.96 16.32
CA GLY A 69 -9.18 7.29 16.94
C GLY A 69 -8.81 6.60 18.24
N LYS A 70 -9.81 6.39 19.10
CA LYS A 70 -9.72 5.44 20.21
C LYS A 70 -10.14 4.02 19.82
N GLY A 71 -9.62 3.03 20.54
CA GLY A 71 -10.00 1.63 20.36
C GLY A 71 -9.71 0.71 21.53
N GLN A 72 -10.25 -0.50 21.40
CA GLN A 72 -10.08 -1.62 22.32
C GLN A 72 -9.83 -2.89 21.50
N GLY A 73 -9.10 -3.85 22.08
CA GLY A 73 -8.70 -5.07 21.38
C GLY A 73 -8.05 -4.77 20.02
N ASN A 74 -8.44 -5.52 18.99
CA ASN A 74 -7.86 -5.40 17.64
C ASN A 74 -8.48 -4.30 16.78
N ARG A 75 -9.21 -3.32 17.34
CA ARG A 75 -9.88 -2.26 16.56
C ARG A 75 -8.94 -1.51 15.62
N VAL A 76 -7.71 -1.20 16.03
CA VAL A 76 -6.71 -0.55 15.17
C VAL A 76 -6.41 -1.34 13.90
N PHE A 77 -6.43 -2.67 13.98
CA PHE A 77 -6.19 -3.58 12.86
C PHE A 77 -7.48 -3.88 12.07
N ALA A 78 -8.63 -3.94 12.75
CA ALA A 78 -9.93 -4.19 12.12
C ALA A 78 -10.30 -3.13 11.07
N HIS A 79 -9.96 -1.85 11.32
CA HIS A 79 -10.23 -0.76 10.36
C HIS A 79 -9.52 -0.88 9.01
N ILE A 80 -8.46 -1.68 8.96
CA ILE A 80 -7.68 -1.94 7.75
C ILE A 80 -8.27 -3.13 6.98
N ARG A 81 -8.97 -4.03 7.69
CA ARG A 81 -9.54 -5.28 7.16
C ARG A 81 -10.98 -5.14 6.69
N ASP A 82 -11.76 -4.24 7.29
CA ASP A 82 -13.13 -3.97 6.87
C ASP A 82 -13.18 -3.26 5.51
N ASP A 83 -13.27 -4.07 4.46
CA ASP A 83 -13.98 -3.71 3.25
C ASP A 83 -15.47 -3.98 3.54
N LEU A 84 -16.30 -2.93 3.51
CA LEU A 84 -17.78 -2.98 3.54
C LEU A 84 -18.42 -3.19 4.93
N GLY A 85 -18.53 -2.11 5.71
CA GLY A 85 -19.48 -1.97 6.81
C GLY A 85 -20.26 -0.67 6.64
N SER A 86 -21.59 -0.78 6.56
CA SER A 86 -22.56 0.28 6.26
C SER A 86 -22.72 1.30 7.40
N ASP A 87 -21.83 2.28 7.48
CA ASP A 87 -22.07 3.51 8.26
C ASP A 87 -21.61 4.72 7.43
N GLU A 88 -22.59 5.53 6.99
CA GLU A 88 -22.43 6.73 6.15
C GLU A 88 -21.89 7.92 6.97
N SER A 89 -20.65 7.80 7.45
CA SER A 89 -19.90 8.95 7.96
C SER A 89 -18.86 9.36 6.91
N ASP A 90 -18.85 10.64 6.51
CA ASP A 90 -17.85 11.20 5.59
C ASP A 90 -16.41 10.91 6.02
N THR A 91 -16.16 10.90 7.34
CA THR A 91 -14.85 10.56 7.93
C THR A 91 -14.49 9.09 7.70
N LEU A 92 -15.46 8.17 7.76
CA LEU A 92 -15.25 6.75 7.51
C LEU A 92 -14.92 6.48 6.04
N THR A 93 -15.65 7.12 5.13
CA THR A 93 -15.43 7.02 3.67
C THR A 93 -14.05 7.57 3.27
N ASN A 94 -13.66 8.73 3.79
CA ASN A 94 -12.35 9.32 3.50
C ASN A 94 -11.17 8.48 4.04
N LYS A 95 -11.34 7.90 5.24
CA LYS A 95 -10.35 6.97 5.82
C LYS A 95 -10.16 5.74 4.94
N LEU A 96 -11.24 5.05 4.55
CA LEU A 96 -11.17 3.85 3.71
C LEU A 96 -10.56 4.16 2.34
N LYS A 97 -10.93 5.30 1.76
CA LYS A 97 -10.35 5.81 0.52
C LYS A 97 -8.82 5.93 0.63
N ARG A 98 -8.33 6.54 1.71
CA ARG A 98 -6.89 6.72 1.94
C ARG A 98 -6.16 5.39 2.13
N ILE A 99 -6.74 4.45 2.87
CA ILE A 99 -6.17 3.11 3.07
C ILE A 99 -6.01 2.39 1.73
N ARG A 100 -7.02 2.44 0.85
CA ARG A 100 -6.95 1.85 -0.50
C ARG A 100 -5.87 2.49 -1.36
N GLU A 101 -5.73 3.81 -1.32
CA GLU A 101 -4.67 4.52 -2.05
C GLU A 101 -3.26 4.08 -1.61
N ILE A 102 -3.05 3.90 -0.31
CA ILE A 102 -1.77 3.43 0.26
C ILE A 102 -1.48 2.01 -0.22
N ARG A 103 -2.47 1.11 -0.17
CA ARG A 103 -2.35 -0.29 -0.63
C ARG A 103 -2.07 -0.39 -2.12
N ASN A 104 -2.76 0.41 -2.95
CA ASN A 104 -2.54 0.45 -4.39
C ASN A 104 -1.13 0.93 -4.77
N ALA A 105 -0.50 1.74 -3.91
CA ALA A 105 0.90 2.13 -4.07
C ALA A 105 1.89 1.03 -3.58
N GLY A 106 1.37 -0.09 -3.09
CA GLY A 106 2.14 -1.21 -2.56
C GLY A 106 2.82 -0.89 -1.22
N PHE A 107 2.14 -0.10 -0.38
CA PHE A 107 2.54 0.22 0.99
C PHE A 107 1.49 -0.24 2.00
N GLU A 108 1.93 -0.34 3.25
CA GLU A 108 1.14 -0.69 4.41
C GLU A 108 0.88 0.57 5.25
N VAL A 109 -0.33 0.73 5.76
CA VAL A 109 -0.66 1.84 6.68
C VAL A 109 0.18 1.70 7.94
N ILE A 110 0.74 2.81 8.42
CA ILE A 110 1.50 2.82 9.67
C ILE A 110 0.56 3.13 10.85
N HIS A 111 0.62 2.31 11.89
CA HIS A 111 -0.15 2.44 13.11
C HIS A 111 0.74 2.94 14.24
N VAL A 112 0.30 3.98 14.95
CA VAL A 112 1.01 4.47 16.14
C VAL A 112 0.04 4.57 17.30
N ILE A 113 0.28 3.80 18.36
CA ILE A 113 -0.46 3.90 19.62
C ILE A 113 0.20 5.00 20.47
N HIS A 114 -0.53 6.07 20.76
CA HIS A 114 -0.04 7.20 21.57
C HIS A 114 -0.11 6.88 23.05
N ARG A 115 -1.20 6.25 23.46
CA ARG A 115 -1.45 5.89 24.85
C ARG A 115 -2.35 4.68 24.92
N HIS A 116 -2.09 3.79 25.86
CA HIS A 116 -2.87 2.57 26.10
C HIS A 116 -3.01 2.31 27.61
N GLY A 117 -3.82 1.32 27.99
CA GLY A 117 -4.08 0.97 29.38
C GLY A 117 -5.07 1.88 30.10
N MET A 118 -5.82 2.70 29.34
CA MET A 118 -6.70 3.74 29.86
C MET A 118 -8.12 3.23 30.06
N ASP A 119 -8.89 3.91 30.92
CA ASP A 119 -10.34 3.87 30.87
C ASP A 119 -10.88 4.69 29.69
N ASP A 120 -12.16 4.51 29.37
CA ASP A 120 -12.77 5.14 28.20
C ASP A 120 -12.83 6.67 28.29
N LYS A 121 -13.05 7.22 29.49
CA LYS A 121 -13.12 8.67 29.73
C LYS A 121 -11.75 9.31 29.49
N THR A 122 -10.70 8.72 30.02
CA THR A 122 -9.32 9.18 29.81
C THR A 122 -8.92 9.09 28.34
N ALA A 123 -9.29 7.99 27.66
CA ALA A 123 -9.02 7.84 26.23
C ALA A 123 -9.73 8.90 25.38
N PHE A 124 -10.95 9.28 25.75
CA PHE A 124 -11.70 10.34 25.08
C PHE A 124 -11.00 11.70 25.18
N GLU A 125 -10.52 12.09 26.36
CA GLU A 125 -9.77 13.35 26.53
C GLU A 125 -8.44 13.36 25.74
N VAL A 126 -7.74 12.22 25.70
CA VAL A 126 -6.49 12.06 24.93
C VAL A 126 -6.76 12.12 23.42
N GLU A 127 -7.85 11.52 22.95
CA GLU A 127 -8.29 11.62 21.56
C GLU A 127 -8.61 13.06 21.18
N ALA A 128 -9.39 13.77 22.00
CA ALA A 128 -9.72 15.18 21.79
C ALA A 128 -8.45 16.05 21.71
N ALA A 129 -7.52 15.90 22.66
CA ALA A 129 -6.27 16.63 22.67
C ALA A 129 -5.40 16.36 21.42
N LEU A 130 -5.44 15.13 20.90
CA LEU A 130 -4.75 14.80 19.65
C LEU A 130 -5.46 15.36 18.42
N LEU A 131 -6.81 15.37 18.39
CA LEU A 131 -7.56 16.01 17.31
C LEU A 131 -7.26 17.52 17.26
N ASP A 132 -7.19 18.18 18.42
CA ASP A 132 -6.82 19.60 18.52
C ASP A 132 -5.39 19.86 18.01
N ALA A 133 -4.46 18.95 18.27
CA ALA A 133 -3.07 19.05 17.83
C ALA A 133 -2.85 18.75 16.34
N PHE A 134 -3.78 18.03 15.70
CA PHE A 134 -3.74 17.66 14.29
C PHE A 134 -4.99 18.19 13.55
N PRO A 135 -5.13 19.52 13.38
CA PRO A 135 -6.23 20.08 12.61
C PRO A 135 -6.11 19.69 11.12
N GLY A 136 -7.22 19.31 10.49
CA GLY A 136 -7.27 19.00 9.05
C GLY A 136 -7.29 17.51 8.67
N LEU A 137 -7.55 16.61 9.63
CA LEU A 137 -7.70 15.16 9.41
C LEU A 137 -8.86 14.79 8.46
N THR A 138 -9.72 15.76 8.12
CA THR A 138 -10.80 15.64 7.16
C THR A 138 -10.69 16.76 6.11
N ASN A 139 -10.15 16.41 4.95
CA ASN A 139 -10.26 17.17 3.69
C ASN A 139 -9.91 18.67 3.76
N GLN A 140 -8.63 19.03 3.74
CA GLN A 140 -8.20 20.28 3.07
C GLN A 140 -6.72 20.41 2.70
N ALA A 141 -5.98 19.30 2.57
CA ALA A 141 -4.69 19.30 1.86
C ALA A 141 -4.82 18.68 0.46
N GLY A 142 -5.94 18.96 -0.23
CA GLY A 142 -6.06 18.84 -1.69
C GLY A 142 -5.39 20.01 -2.42
N GLY A 143 -4.32 20.58 -1.86
CA GLY A 143 -3.70 21.81 -2.28
C GLY A 143 -2.41 21.58 -3.06
N VAL A 144 -2.53 21.58 -4.39
CA VAL A 144 -1.55 22.17 -5.31
C VAL A 144 -0.08 21.73 -5.08
N GLY A 145 0.32 20.58 -5.65
CA GLY A 145 1.76 20.28 -5.76
C GLY A 145 2.23 18.88 -6.17
N ASN A 146 1.41 17.82 -6.12
CA ASN A 146 1.95 16.45 -6.23
C ASN A 146 1.82 15.80 -7.62
N ASN A 147 2.06 16.57 -8.68
CA ASN A 147 2.39 15.98 -9.97
C ASN A 147 3.92 15.93 -10.06
N ASP A 148 4.44 14.71 -10.04
CA ASP A 148 5.83 14.32 -10.31
C ASP A 148 6.91 14.58 -9.25
N VAL A 149 6.77 15.57 -8.37
CA VAL A 149 7.83 15.96 -7.39
C VAL A 149 7.33 16.18 -5.95
N GLY A 150 6.13 15.68 -5.66
CA GLY A 150 5.51 15.78 -4.35
C GLY A 150 6.15 14.95 -3.23
N ALA A 151 5.60 15.06 -2.02
CA ALA A 151 5.91 14.13 -0.93
C ALA A 151 5.62 12.68 -1.39
N MET A 152 6.66 11.83 -1.40
CA MET A 152 6.62 10.43 -1.81
C MET A 152 7.49 9.58 -0.86
N HIS A 153 7.07 8.34 -0.59
CA HIS A 153 7.85 7.44 0.25
C HIS A 153 9.18 7.11 -0.45
N ALA A 154 10.25 6.88 0.30
CA ALA A 154 11.54 6.51 -0.27
C ALA A 154 11.45 5.28 -1.20
N GLY A 155 10.63 4.28 -0.86
CA GLY A 155 10.38 3.13 -1.74
C GLY A 155 9.67 3.48 -3.05
N GLU A 156 8.77 4.48 -3.03
CA GLU A 156 8.06 4.96 -4.23
C GLU A 156 8.99 5.77 -5.12
N ILE A 157 9.81 6.61 -4.51
CA ILE A 157 10.93 7.31 -5.18
C ILE A 157 11.84 6.27 -5.84
N ILE A 158 12.31 5.27 -5.10
CA ILE A 158 13.17 4.22 -5.66
C ILE A 158 12.49 3.49 -6.82
N ARG A 159 11.24 3.03 -6.67
CA ARG A 159 10.49 2.36 -7.75
C ARG A 159 10.35 3.26 -8.97
N ARG A 160 10.00 4.53 -8.78
CA ARG A 160 9.80 5.51 -9.85
C ARG A 160 11.09 5.82 -10.60
N TYR A 161 12.18 6.08 -9.89
CA TYR A 161 13.47 6.44 -10.49
C TYR A 161 14.24 5.24 -11.04
N ARG A 162 13.98 4.03 -10.55
CA ARG A 162 14.57 2.79 -11.09
C ARG A 162 13.72 2.12 -12.17
N ALA A 163 12.45 2.50 -12.33
CA ALA A 163 11.60 1.92 -13.37
C ALA A 163 12.15 2.25 -14.76
N GLU A 164 12.52 1.21 -15.49
CA GLU A 164 12.93 1.33 -16.89
C GLU A 164 11.71 1.76 -17.74
N PRO A 165 11.92 2.57 -18.79
CA PRO A 165 10.87 2.87 -19.76
C PRO A 165 10.34 1.58 -20.41
N ALA A 166 9.02 1.47 -20.57
CA ALA A 166 8.42 0.39 -21.32
C ALA A 166 8.70 0.51 -22.82
N GLU A 167 9.20 -0.55 -23.43
CA GLU A 167 9.27 -0.69 -24.88
C GLU A 167 8.01 -1.37 -25.40
N PHE A 168 7.18 -0.61 -26.12
CA PHE A 168 5.90 -1.09 -26.65
C PHE A 168 6.09 -1.83 -27.96
N ILE A 169 6.05 -3.16 -27.89
CA ILE A 169 6.09 -4.06 -29.05
C ILE A 169 4.67 -4.45 -29.53
N HIS A 170 3.66 -4.21 -28.70
CA HIS A 170 2.24 -4.47 -28.98
C HIS A 170 1.48 -3.16 -29.21
N ARG A 171 0.33 -3.21 -29.88
CA ARG A 171 -0.64 -2.10 -29.94
C ARG A 171 -1.28 -1.90 -28.57
N VAL A 172 -0.67 -1.04 -27.77
CA VAL A 172 -1.03 -0.78 -26.38
C VAL A 172 -1.91 0.46 -26.22
N ILE A 173 -3.02 0.33 -25.50
CA ILE A 173 -3.76 1.47 -24.93
C ILE A 173 -3.28 1.66 -23.49
N LEU A 174 -2.72 2.84 -23.20
CA LEU A 174 -2.43 3.27 -21.84
C LEU A 174 -3.67 3.96 -21.28
N ILE A 175 -4.09 3.55 -20.08
CA ILE A 175 -5.23 4.16 -19.38
C ILE A 175 -4.76 4.67 -18.03
N ASN A 176 -4.88 5.96 -17.77
CA ASN A 176 -4.60 6.52 -16.45
C ASN A 176 -5.80 6.28 -15.53
N VAL A 177 -5.59 5.45 -14.51
CA VAL A 177 -6.63 5.04 -13.54
C VAL A 177 -6.43 5.69 -12.16
N ASN A 178 -5.64 6.76 -12.05
CA ASN A 178 -5.35 7.45 -10.78
C ASN A 178 -6.60 7.76 -9.93
N ARG A 179 -7.71 8.12 -10.58
CA ARG A 179 -8.97 8.45 -9.90
C ARG A 179 -9.83 7.22 -9.60
N SER A 180 -9.94 6.30 -10.57
CA SER A 180 -10.89 5.17 -10.52
C SER A 180 -10.38 3.93 -9.79
N ALA A 181 -9.06 3.77 -9.67
CA ALA A 181 -8.44 2.66 -8.94
C ALA A 181 -8.69 2.71 -7.43
N VAL A 182 -9.15 3.86 -6.92
CA VAL A 182 -9.42 4.06 -5.50
C VAL A 182 -10.78 3.45 -5.08
N GLU A 183 -11.71 3.33 -6.02
CA GLU A 183 -13.11 2.98 -5.77
C GLU A 183 -13.45 1.54 -6.17
N SER A 184 -12.56 0.85 -6.89
CA SER A 184 -12.79 -0.50 -7.40
C SER A 184 -11.48 -1.26 -7.66
N SER A 185 -11.57 -2.57 -7.94
CA SER A 185 -10.40 -3.37 -8.31
C SER A 185 -9.69 -2.80 -9.55
N LEU A 186 -8.40 -3.10 -9.72
CA LEU A 186 -7.63 -2.56 -10.86
C LEU A 186 -8.28 -2.88 -12.20
N TYR A 187 -8.78 -4.10 -12.39
CA TYR A 187 -9.48 -4.48 -13.62
C TYR A 187 -10.77 -3.68 -13.82
N GLU A 188 -11.58 -3.55 -12.79
CA GLU A 188 -12.83 -2.78 -12.82
C GLU A 188 -12.59 -1.29 -13.10
N ALA A 189 -11.58 -0.71 -12.45
CA ALA A 189 -11.14 0.65 -12.70
C ALA A 189 -10.57 0.85 -14.11
N THR A 190 -10.05 -0.21 -14.74
CA THR A 190 -9.45 -0.16 -16.08
C THR A 190 -10.45 -0.43 -17.19
N ARG A 191 -11.50 -1.21 -16.94
CA ARG A 191 -12.41 -1.68 -18.00
C ARG A 191 -13.54 -0.71 -18.32
N TYR A 192 -13.82 0.26 -17.45
CA TYR A 192 -15.01 1.12 -17.51
C TYR A 192 -14.71 2.54 -16.99
N ALA A 193 -15.16 3.65 -17.58
CA ALA A 193 -15.78 3.87 -18.89
C ALA A 193 -15.02 4.98 -19.63
N TRP A 194 -14.61 4.69 -20.87
CA TRP A 194 -13.59 5.44 -21.58
C TRP A 194 -14.12 6.09 -22.85
N LYS A 195 -13.71 7.34 -23.09
CA LYS A 195 -13.97 8.01 -24.36
C LYS A 195 -12.97 7.52 -25.41
N VAL A 196 -13.24 6.35 -25.97
CA VAL A 196 -12.44 5.72 -27.03
C VAL A 196 -13.25 5.59 -28.31
N GLY A 197 -12.56 5.68 -29.45
CA GLY A 197 -13.17 5.49 -30.78
C GLY A 197 -12.86 4.12 -31.38
N PRO A 198 -13.19 3.90 -32.66
CA PRO A 198 -13.00 2.62 -33.35
C PRO A 198 -11.56 2.07 -33.32
N LYS A 199 -10.56 2.95 -33.16
CA LYS A 199 -9.15 2.57 -32.99
C LYS A 199 -8.92 1.62 -31.81
N ALA A 200 -9.76 1.68 -30.77
CA ALA A 200 -9.63 0.81 -29.60
C ALA A 200 -9.80 -0.67 -29.89
N HIS A 201 -10.58 -1.03 -30.91
CA HIS A 201 -10.75 -2.42 -31.35
C HIS A 201 -9.49 -3.04 -31.93
N ARG A 202 -8.46 -2.24 -32.24
CA ARG A 202 -7.16 -2.72 -32.71
C ARG A 202 -6.15 -2.94 -31.59
N ALA A 203 -6.53 -2.64 -30.35
CA ALA A 203 -5.65 -2.80 -29.20
C ALA A 203 -5.43 -4.28 -28.90
N GLU A 204 -4.17 -4.65 -28.72
CA GLU A 204 -3.76 -5.99 -28.32
C GLU A 204 -3.67 -6.08 -26.80
N VAL A 205 -3.28 -4.97 -26.15
CA VAL A 205 -3.11 -4.91 -24.70
C VAL A 205 -3.61 -3.55 -24.18
N VAL A 206 -4.30 -3.57 -23.04
CA VAL A 206 -4.63 -2.39 -22.24
C VAL A 206 -3.75 -2.39 -21.00
N LEU A 207 -3.02 -1.30 -20.80
CA LEU A 207 -2.08 -1.11 -19.69
C LEU A 207 -2.57 0.03 -18.80
N PRO A 208 -3.17 -0.27 -17.62
CA PRO A 208 -3.47 0.77 -16.66
C PRO A 208 -2.19 1.36 -16.07
N THR A 209 -2.23 2.67 -15.84
CA THR A 209 -1.14 3.45 -15.29
C THR A 209 -1.58 4.22 -14.07
N VAL A 210 -0.75 4.18 -13.03
CA VAL A 210 -0.90 4.99 -11.81
C VAL A 210 0.36 5.83 -11.68
N GLN A 211 0.19 7.15 -11.67
CA GLN A 211 1.29 8.14 -11.67
C GLN A 211 2.35 7.87 -12.77
N GLY A 212 1.90 7.26 -13.87
CA GLY A 212 2.71 6.89 -15.04
C GLY A 212 3.66 5.69 -14.85
N LEU A 213 3.47 4.89 -13.80
CA LEU A 213 3.93 3.51 -13.75
C LEU A 213 2.84 2.59 -14.29
N ILE A 214 3.22 1.57 -15.06
CA ILE A 214 2.29 0.54 -15.53
C ILE A 214 2.08 -0.46 -14.40
N VAL A 215 0.83 -0.61 -13.96
CA VAL A 215 0.48 -1.42 -12.77
C VAL A 215 -0.27 -2.70 -13.10
N GLY A 216 -0.62 -2.92 -14.36
CA GLY A 216 -1.30 -4.13 -14.83
C GLY A 216 -1.23 -4.27 -16.35
N ALA A 217 -1.71 -5.41 -16.85
CA ALA A 217 -1.85 -5.65 -18.28
C ALA A 217 -3.06 -6.55 -18.54
N PHE A 218 -3.92 -6.13 -19.47
CA PHE A 218 -5.16 -6.83 -19.81
C PHE A 218 -5.30 -6.99 -21.32
N ILE A 219 -5.91 -8.09 -21.76
CA ILE A 219 -6.26 -8.31 -23.16
C ILE A 219 -7.73 -7.92 -23.34
N PRO A 220 -8.03 -6.87 -24.13
CA PRO A 220 -9.41 -6.49 -24.42
C PRO A 220 -10.01 -7.43 -25.47
N GLU A 221 -10.91 -8.32 -25.06
CA GLU A 221 -11.55 -9.28 -25.96
C GLU A 221 -12.72 -8.64 -26.72
N LYS A 222 -13.49 -7.76 -26.05
CA LYS A 222 -14.63 -7.07 -26.65
C LYS A 222 -14.82 -5.68 -26.07
N TRP A 223 -14.93 -4.68 -26.94
CA TRP A 223 -15.36 -3.32 -26.56
C TRP A 223 -16.87 -3.18 -26.70
N LEU A 224 -17.51 -2.61 -25.68
CA LEU A 224 -18.96 -2.52 -25.56
C LEU A 224 -19.36 -1.12 -25.08
N ALA A 225 -20.58 -0.69 -25.43
CA ALA A 225 -21.15 0.54 -24.91
C ALA A 225 -21.24 0.48 -23.37
N ALA A 226 -20.90 1.59 -22.72
CA ALA A 226 -20.90 1.75 -21.27
C ALA A 226 -22.34 1.91 -20.73
N VAL A 227 -23.13 0.84 -20.86
CA VAL A 227 -24.54 0.76 -20.47
C VAL A 227 -24.76 -0.42 -19.50
N PRO A 228 -25.77 -0.37 -18.62
CA PRO A 228 -26.04 -1.42 -17.63
C PRO A 228 -26.21 -2.83 -18.20
N GLU A 229 -26.71 -2.95 -19.43
CA GLU A 229 -26.90 -4.24 -20.13
C GLU A 229 -25.57 -4.95 -20.41
N ASN A 230 -24.51 -4.18 -20.69
CA ASN A 230 -23.16 -4.71 -20.94
C ASN A 230 -22.32 -4.77 -19.66
N PHE A 231 -22.60 -3.88 -18.70
CA PHE A 231 -21.88 -3.74 -17.44
C PHE A 231 -22.87 -3.65 -16.27
N PRO A 232 -23.45 -4.79 -15.82
CA PRO A 232 -24.42 -4.79 -14.74
C PRO A 232 -23.87 -4.17 -13.46
N GLY A 233 -24.68 -3.37 -12.77
CA GLY A 233 -24.29 -2.65 -11.56
C GLY A 233 -23.47 -1.37 -11.79
N ARG A 234 -23.39 -0.88 -13.03
CA ARG A 234 -22.80 0.42 -13.36
C ARG A 234 -23.84 1.36 -13.95
N ASP A 235 -23.73 2.65 -13.62
CA ASP A 235 -24.54 3.70 -14.24
C ASP A 235 -24.18 3.87 -15.72
N GLU A 236 -25.17 4.13 -16.56
CA GLU A 236 -24.94 4.43 -17.98
C GLU A 236 -24.04 5.67 -18.16
N VAL A 237 -23.04 5.57 -19.04
CA VAL A 237 -22.21 6.70 -19.44
C VAL A 237 -22.27 6.87 -20.96
N PRO A 238 -23.18 7.73 -21.47
CA PRO A 238 -23.42 7.88 -22.91
C PRO A 238 -22.16 8.24 -23.69
N GLY A 239 -21.98 7.58 -24.85
CA GLY A 239 -20.85 7.84 -25.75
C GLY A 239 -19.48 7.36 -25.24
N ARG A 240 -19.44 6.57 -24.17
CA ARG A 240 -18.23 5.91 -23.69
C ARG A 240 -18.31 4.40 -23.90
N LEU A 241 -17.14 3.77 -24.01
CA LEU A 241 -17.01 2.33 -24.13
C LEU A 241 -16.28 1.77 -22.91
N GLY A 242 -16.66 0.58 -22.51
CA GLY A 242 -15.84 -0.29 -21.67
C GLY A 242 -15.36 -1.51 -22.46
N PHE A 243 -14.54 -2.34 -21.84
CA PHE A 243 -14.18 -3.64 -22.41
C PHE A 243 -14.50 -4.80 -21.48
N ILE A 244 -14.75 -5.96 -22.09
CA ILE A 244 -14.67 -7.26 -21.44
C ILE A 244 -13.35 -7.87 -21.91
N GLY A 245 -12.56 -8.35 -20.95
CA GLY A 245 -11.27 -8.93 -21.21
C GLY A 245 -10.78 -9.76 -20.05
N ARG A 246 -9.50 -10.09 -20.10
CA ARG A 246 -8.83 -10.91 -19.12
C ARG A 246 -7.45 -10.38 -18.82
N GLU A 247 -6.86 -10.84 -17.73
CA GLU A 247 -5.46 -10.56 -17.44
C GLU A 247 -4.56 -11.10 -18.56
N ALA A 248 -3.54 -10.33 -18.91
CA ALA A 248 -2.59 -10.72 -19.94
C ALA A 248 -1.70 -11.88 -19.47
N SER A 249 -1.09 -12.58 -20.44
CA SER A 249 -0.18 -13.68 -20.14
C SER A 249 1.01 -13.19 -19.29
N ARG A 250 1.70 -14.15 -18.66
CA ARG A 250 2.87 -13.84 -17.83
C ARG A 250 3.94 -13.08 -18.61
N GLU A 251 4.17 -13.45 -19.86
CA GLU A 251 5.16 -12.85 -20.74
C GLU A 251 4.84 -11.37 -21.01
N ILE A 252 3.57 -11.05 -21.30
CA ILE A 252 3.12 -9.67 -21.53
C ILE A 252 3.22 -8.85 -20.23
N ARG A 253 2.90 -9.46 -19.08
CA ARG A 253 3.01 -8.79 -17.79
C ARG A 253 4.46 -8.48 -17.44
N GLU A 254 5.37 -9.44 -17.60
CA GLU A 254 6.82 -9.25 -17.39
C GLU A 254 7.39 -8.19 -18.34
N GLN A 255 6.84 -8.06 -19.56
CA GLN A 255 7.26 -7.04 -20.52
C GLN A 255 6.90 -5.62 -20.08
N TYR A 256 5.82 -5.41 -19.31
CA TYR A 256 5.25 -4.07 -19.11
C TYR A 256 5.02 -3.66 -17.66
N VAL A 257 4.58 -4.56 -16.79
CA VAL A 257 4.20 -4.21 -15.41
C VAL A 257 5.44 -3.83 -14.60
N GLY A 258 5.35 -2.74 -13.84
CA GLY A 258 6.46 -2.16 -13.08
C GLY A 258 7.37 -1.22 -13.89
N LYS A 259 7.22 -1.18 -15.22
CA LYS A 259 7.94 -0.22 -16.07
C LYS A 259 7.24 1.15 -16.08
N ARG A 260 8.02 2.20 -16.34
CA ARG A 260 7.46 3.55 -16.49
C ARG A 260 7.00 3.79 -17.92
N VAL A 261 5.94 4.58 -18.07
CA VAL A 261 5.55 5.08 -19.38
C VAL A 261 6.67 5.98 -19.92
N PRO A 262 7.18 5.75 -21.15
CA PRO A 262 8.21 6.60 -21.75
C PRO A 262 7.77 8.06 -21.84
N ASP A 263 8.74 8.96 -21.72
CA ASP A 263 8.46 10.40 -21.62
C ASP A 263 7.81 10.97 -22.89
N ALA A 264 8.06 10.36 -24.05
CA ALA A 264 7.38 10.68 -25.31
C ALA A 264 5.84 10.57 -25.22
N PHE A 265 5.34 9.69 -24.33
CA PHE A 265 3.92 9.53 -24.07
C PHE A 265 3.46 10.35 -22.86
N ARG A 266 4.34 10.97 -22.07
CA ARG A 266 3.98 11.85 -20.94
C ARG A 266 4.00 13.32 -21.39
N LYS A 267 2.84 13.84 -21.82
CA LYS A 267 2.63 15.29 -21.95
C LYS A 267 2.12 15.87 -20.62
N PRO A 268 2.89 16.72 -19.91
CA PRO A 268 2.41 17.42 -18.73
C PRO A 268 1.12 18.20 -19.04
N GLY A 269 0.12 18.14 -18.16
CA GLY A 269 -1.16 18.84 -18.34
C GLY A 269 -2.14 18.24 -19.34
N SER A 270 -1.84 17.08 -19.96
CA SER A 270 -2.82 16.40 -20.81
C SER A 270 -3.96 15.83 -19.97
N ALA A 271 -5.16 16.38 -20.13
CA ALA A 271 -6.36 15.95 -19.42
C ALA A 271 -6.93 14.61 -19.92
N ASN A 272 -6.44 14.08 -21.05
CA ASN A 272 -6.93 12.82 -21.61
C ASN A 272 -6.26 11.64 -20.88
N PRO A 273 -7.02 10.80 -20.17
CA PRO A 273 -6.46 9.64 -19.47
C PRO A 273 -6.00 8.53 -20.43
N ILE A 274 -6.28 8.63 -21.73
CA ILE A 274 -6.06 7.55 -22.70
C ILE A 274 -4.97 7.92 -23.70
N LYS A 275 -4.05 7.00 -23.94
CA LYS A 275 -3.00 7.14 -24.96
C LYS A 275 -2.84 5.87 -25.77
N TYR A 276 -2.60 6.06 -27.06
CA TYR A 276 -2.30 4.99 -28.00
C TYR A 276 -0.81 5.02 -28.31
N THR A 277 -0.20 3.85 -28.43
CA THR A 277 1.24 3.69 -28.72
C THR A 277 1.55 3.57 -30.21
N TRP A 278 0.51 3.67 -31.05
CA TRP A 278 0.53 3.67 -32.51
C TRP A 278 -0.48 4.71 -33.03
#